data_AF-A0A395I155-F1
#
_entry.id   AF-A0A395I155-F1
#
_cell.length_a   1.000
_cell.length_b   1.000
_cell.length_c   1.000
_cell.angle_alpha   90.00
_cell.angle_beta   90.00
_cell.angle_gamma   90.00
#
_symmetry.space_group_name_H-M   'P 1'
#
loop_
_entity.id
_entity.type
_entity.pdbx_description
1 polymer ?
#
loop_
_entity_poly.entity_id
_entity_poly.type
_entity_poly.pdbx_seq_one_letter_code
_entity_poly.pdbx_strand_id
1 'polypeptide(L)'
;MVQDAKNLYYSREWFQEMKSKYDAASPDRCLGMSFDEAAKHISQDGLVMTAAEAEKYDENHDGSINFEEYLTMRLEYDSRRQDKRGRFLA
;
A
#
# COMPACT_ATOMS: atom_id res chain seq x y z
N MET A 1 15.07 22.59 -15.39
CA MET A 1 15.03 21.76 -14.17
C MET A 1 14.17 20.56 -14.50
N VAL A 2 14.77 19.39 -14.68
CA VAL A 2 14.01 18.15 -14.93
C VAL A 2 13.32 17.82 -13.61
N GLN A 3 12.01 18.07 -13.55
CA GLN A 3 11.19 17.50 -12.48
C GLN A 3 11.33 15.99 -12.60
N ASP A 4 12.05 15.41 -11.65
CA ASP A 4 12.23 13.98 -11.52
C ASP A 4 10.85 13.32 -11.56
N ALA A 5 10.52 12.60 -12.64
CA ALA A 5 9.20 12.03 -12.85
C ALA A 5 8.80 11.05 -11.72
N LYS A 6 9.78 10.62 -10.92
CA LYS A 6 9.59 9.84 -9.68
C LYS A 6 8.91 10.64 -8.56
N ASN A 7 9.06 11.96 -8.52
CA ASN A 7 8.49 12.82 -7.47
C ASN A 7 7.04 13.26 -7.73
N LEU A 8 6.48 12.98 -8.91
CA LEU A 8 5.10 13.38 -9.27
C LEU A 8 4.03 12.39 -8.80
N TYR A 9 4.42 11.15 -8.47
CA TYR A 9 3.47 10.08 -8.13
C TYR A 9 3.02 10.11 -6.66
N TYR A 10 3.86 10.66 -5.78
CA TYR A 10 3.63 10.68 -4.32
C TYR A 10 3.41 12.11 -3.83
N SER A 11 2.36 12.76 -4.33
CA SER A 11 1.97 14.10 -3.91
C SER A 11 1.37 14.10 -2.50
N ARG A 12 1.24 15.29 -1.90
CA ARG A 12 0.47 15.46 -0.65
C ARG A 12 -0.95 14.92 -0.79
N GLU A 13 -1.56 15.08 -1.95
CA GLU A 13 -2.92 14.61 -2.24
C GLU A 13 -2.98 13.08 -2.24
N TRP A 14 -1.99 12.42 -2.86
CA TRP A 14 -1.87 10.96 -2.81
C TRP A 14 -1.75 10.45 -1.37
N PHE A 15 -0.93 11.10 -0.55
CA PHE A 15 -0.77 10.72 0.86
C PHE A 15 -2.07 10.90 1.65
N GLN A 16 -2.81 11.99 1.42
CA GLN A 16 -4.12 12.22 2.03
C GLN A 16 -5.15 11.18 1.59
N GLU A 17 -5.13 10.77 0.33
CA GLU A 17 -5.97 9.69 -0.18
C GLU A 17 -5.62 8.35 0.49
N MET A 18 -4.34 8.00 0.59
CA MET A 18 -3.90 6.77 1.26
C MET A 18 -4.32 6.77 2.73
N LYS A 19 -4.17 7.91 3.41
CA LYS A 19 -4.64 8.08 4.79
C LYS A 19 -6.15 7.87 4.89
N SER A 20 -6.93 8.47 3.99
CA SER A 20 -8.39 8.31 3.99
C SER A 20 -8.82 6.86 3.76
N LYS A 21 -8.12 6.15 2.87
CA LYS A 21 -8.36 4.72 2.62
C LYS A 21 -8.01 3.87 3.83
N TYR A 22 -6.88 4.15 4.47
CA TYR A 22 -6.46 3.48 5.69
C TYR A 22 -7.47 3.70 6.83
N ASP A 23 -7.82 4.97 7.12
CA ASP A 23 -8.75 5.32 8.20
C ASP A 23 -10.14 4.68 8.01
N ALA A 24 -10.57 4.47 6.76
CA ALA A 24 -11.83 3.79 6.47
C ALA A 24 -11.77 2.26 6.73
N ALA A 25 -10.60 1.65 6.56
CA ALA A 25 -10.38 0.21 6.74
C ALA A 25 -9.87 -0.17 8.15
N SER A 26 -9.34 0.79 8.89
CA SER A 26 -8.94 0.68 10.30
C SER A 26 -9.85 1.58 11.15
N PRO A 27 -11.10 1.16 11.40
CA PRO A 27 -12.03 1.93 12.24
C PRO A 27 -11.53 2.06 13.68
N ASP A 28 -10.77 1.06 14.15
CA ASP A 28 -10.03 1.12 15.41
C ASP A 28 -8.58 1.55 15.15
N ARG A 29 -8.30 2.81 15.42
CA ARG A 29 -6.98 3.42 15.22
C ARG A 29 -5.92 2.86 16.16
N CYS A 30 -6.31 2.25 17.26
CA CYS A 30 -5.38 1.66 18.23
C CYS A 30 -5.02 0.22 17.87
N LEU A 31 -5.90 -0.49 17.16
CA LEU A 31 -5.69 -1.88 16.73
C LEU A 31 -5.23 -2.02 15.28
N GLY A 32 -5.15 -0.92 14.52
CA GLY A 32 -4.67 -0.96 13.14
C GLY A 32 -5.66 -1.63 12.18
N MET A 33 -5.15 -2.03 11.01
CA MET A 33 -5.90 -2.75 9.99
C MET A 33 -5.58 -4.26 10.05
N SER A 34 -6.58 -5.13 9.91
CA SER A 34 -6.32 -6.57 9.80
C SER A 34 -5.57 -6.93 8.50
N PHE A 35 -4.84 -8.05 8.51
CA PHE A 35 -4.14 -8.56 7.31
C PHE A 35 -5.07 -8.82 6.12
N ASP A 36 -6.28 -9.32 6.39
CA ASP A 36 -7.28 -9.57 5.34
C ASP A 36 -7.75 -8.26 4.68
N GLU A 37 -8.02 -7.22 5.48
CA GLU A 37 -8.46 -5.94 4.94
C GLU A 37 -7.32 -5.22 4.21
N ALA A 38 -6.09 -5.33 4.71
CA ALA A 38 -4.89 -4.84 4.05
C ALA A 38 -4.69 -5.50 2.68
N ALA A 39 -4.76 -6.83 2.63
CA ALA A 39 -4.66 -7.60 1.39
C ALA A 39 -5.76 -7.23 0.39
N LYS A 40 -6.99 -7.03 0.86
CA LYS A 40 -8.14 -6.61 0.03
C LYS A 40 -7.96 -5.21 -0.55
N HIS A 41 -7.46 -4.25 0.24
CA HIS A 41 -7.16 -2.88 -0.22
C HIS A 41 -6.11 -2.83 -1.31
N ILE A 42 -5.08 -3.67 -1.20
CA ILE A 42 -4.03 -3.79 -2.21
C ILE A 42 -4.55 -4.56 -3.45
N SER A 43 -5.45 -5.52 -3.24
CA SER A 43 -5.95 -6.38 -4.32
C SER A 43 -6.90 -5.70 -5.31
N GLN A 44 -7.45 -4.54 -4.97
CA GLN A 44 -8.37 -3.77 -5.83
C GLN A 44 -7.72 -3.24 -7.12
N ASP A 45 -6.39 -3.24 -7.19
CA ASP A 45 -5.62 -2.59 -8.26
C ASP A 45 -5.11 -3.55 -9.36
N GLY A 46 -5.68 -4.76 -9.44
CA GLY A 46 -5.41 -5.73 -10.52
C GLY A 46 -4.24 -6.69 -10.27
N LEU A 47 -3.73 -6.71 -9.05
CA LEU A 47 -2.74 -7.63 -8.55
C LEU A 47 -3.32 -8.26 -7.28
N VAL A 48 -3.13 -9.56 -7.04
CA VAL A 48 -3.71 -10.25 -5.88
C VAL A 48 -2.68 -10.32 -4.76
N MET A 49 -3.05 -9.83 -3.58
CA MET A 49 -2.30 -9.99 -2.35
C MET A 49 -3.09 -10.88 -1.40
N THR A 50 -2.39 -11.79 -0.73
CA THR A 50 -2.94 -12.67 0.31
C THR A 50 -2.66 -12.12 1.70
N ALA A 51 -3.45 -12.53 2.70
CA ALA A 51 -3.21 -12.13 4.10
C ALA A 51 -1.81 -12.53 4.60
N ALA A 52 -1.31 -13.70 4.19
CA ALA A 52 0.05 -14.16 4.52
C ALA A 52 1.16 -13.31 3.85
N GLU A 53 0.84 -12.61 2.75
CA GLU A 53 1.75 -11.62 2.18
C GLU A 53 1.66 -10.28 2.93
N ALA A 54 0.47 -9.89 3.39
CA ALA A 54 0.29 -8.69 4.22
C ALA A 54 0.98 -8.84 5.59
N GLU A 55 0.93 -10.03 6.20
CA GLU A 55 1.60 -10.35 7.48
C GLU A 55 3.12 -10.09 7.44
N LYS A 56 3.75 -10.14 6.26
CA LYS A 56 5.19 -9.83 6.13
C LYS A 56 5.54 -8.37 6.40
N TYR A 57 4.53 -7.50 6.40
CA TYR A 57 4.67 -6.07 6.67
C TYR A 57 4.35 -5.71 8.12
N ASP A 58 3.95 -6.68 8.96
CA ASP A 58 3.82 -6.50 10.42
C ASP A 58 5.22 -6.50 11.05
N GLU A 59 5.92 -5.37 10.95
CA GLU A 59 7.31 -5.26 11.41
C GLU A 59 7.39 -5.23 12.94
N ASN A 60 6.40 -4.61 13.59
CA ASN A 60 6.34 -4.52 15.03
C ASN A 60 5.72 -5.79 15.69
N HIS A 61 5.24 -6.73 14.88
CA HIS A 61 4.63 -8.00 15.30
C HIS A 61 3.44 -7.79 16.23
N ASP A 62 2.66 -6.72 16.02
CA ASP A 62 1.48 -6.39 16.82
C ASP A 62 0.20 -7.10 16.35
N GLY A 63 0.29 -7.88 15.26
CA GLY A 63 -0.82 -8.64 14.70
C GLY A 63 -1.76 -7.78 13.86
N SER A 64 -1.35 -6.57 13.51
CA SER A 64 -2.10 -5.63 12.70
C SER A 64 -1.18 -4.89 11.72
N ILE A 65 -1.79 -4.14 10.82
CA ILE A 65 -1.09 -3.26 9.88
C ILE A 65 -1.38 -1.83 10.30
N ASN A 66 -0.34 -1.16 10.79
CA ASN A 66 -0.41 0.27 11.05
C ASN A 66 -0.26 1.08 9.74
N PHE A 67 -0.38 2.41 9.84
CA PHE A 67 -0.38 3.24 8.63
C PHE A 67 0.98 3.27 7.90
N GLU A 68 2.10 3.18 8.62
CA GLU A 68 3.43 3.14 8.02
C GLU A 68 3.65 1.84 7.25
N GLU A 69 3.29 0.71 7.86
CA GLU A 69 3.34 -0.61 7.25
C GLU A 69 2.44 -0.69 6.00
N TYR A 70 1.24 -0.11 6.09
CA TYR A 70 0.34 0.02 4.94
C TYR A 70 0.96 0.81 3.78
N LEU A 71 1.66 1.90 4.06
CA LEU A 71 2.34 2.69 3.03
C LEU A 71 3.49 1.91 2.40
N THR A 72 4.34 1.26 3.20
CA THR A 72 5.43 0.42 2.71
C THR A 72 4.90 -0.69 1.80
N MET A 73 3.84 -1.37 2.23
CA MET A 73 3.14 -2.39 1.46
C MET A 73 2.63 -1.82 0.12
N ARG A 74 1.98 -0.65 0.13
CA ARG A 74 1.45 -0.01 -1.08
C ARG A 74 2.56 0.39 -2.07
N LEU A 75 3.64 0.98 -1.57
CA LEU A 75 4.78 1.43 -2.38
C LEU A 75 5.47 0.28 -3.09
N GLU A 76 5.72 -0.82 -2.37
CA GLU A 76 6.33 -2.01 -2.97
C GLU A 76 5.44 -2.62 -4.05
N TYR A 77 4.13 -2.64 -3.81
CA TYR A 77 3.17 -3.19 -4.76
C TYR A 77 3.01 -2.34 -6.03
N ASP A 78 2.99 -1.02 -5.88
CA ASP A 78 2.96 -0.09 -7.01
C ASP A 78 4.25 -0.18 -7.85
N SER A 79 5.40 -0.40 -7.21
CA SER A 79 6.68 -0.67 -7.91
C SER A 79 6.60 -1.96 -8.75
N ARG A 80 6.15 -3.07 -8.15
CA ARG A 80 5.95 -4.35 -8.87
C ARG A 80 4.96 -4.22 -10.04
N ARG A 81 3.95 -3.34 -9.91
CA ARG A 81 2.99 -3.03 -10.98
C ARG A 81 3.63 -2.26 -12.12
N GLN A 82 4.46 -1.26 -11.85
CA GLN A 82 5.17 -0.49 -12.87
C GLN A 82 6.11 -1.39 -13.68
N ASP A 83 6.82 -2.31 -13.01
CA ASP A 83 7.68 -3.29 -13.69
C ASP A 83 6.90 -4.21 -14.64
N LYS A 84 5.72 -4.69 -14.22
CA LYS A 84 4.85 -5.49 -15.09
C LYS A 84 4.34 -4.68 -16.28
N ARG A 85 3.92 -3.43 -16.08
CA ARG A 85 3.47 -2.55 -17.18
C ARG A 85 4.61 -2.21 -18.14
N GLY A 86 5.83 -2.01 -17.65
CA GLY A 86 7.03 -1.79 -18.48
C GLY A 86 7.40 -3.01 -19.32
N ARG A 87 7.20 -4.22 -18.80
CA ARG A 87 7.44 -5.47 -19.56
C ARG A 87 6.45 -5.74 -20.69
N PHE A 88 5.24 -5.18 -20.65
CA PHE A 88 4.25 -5.35 -21.73
C PHE A 88 4.35 -4.27 -22.83
N LEU A 89 5.26 -3.30 -22.68
CA LEU A 89 5.50 -2.21 -23.64
C LEU A 89 6.88 -2.29 -24.31
N ALA A 90 7.60 -3.41 -24.15
CA ALA A 90 8.90 -3.68 -24.76
C ALA A 90 8.81 -4.77 -25.84
#